data_AF-A0A3D0RUE0-F1
#
_entry.id   AF-A0A3D0RUE0-F1
#
_cell.length_a   1.000
_cell.length_b   1.000
_cell.length_c   1.000
_cell.angle_alpha   90.00
_cell.angle_beta   90.00
_cell.angle_gamma   90.00
#
_symmetry.space_group_name_H-M   'P 1'
#
loop_
_entity.id
_entity.type
_entity.pdbx_description
1 polymer ?
#
loop_
_entity_poly.entity_id
_entity_poly.type
_entity_poly.pdbx_seq_one_letter_code
_entity_poly.pdbx_strand_id
1 'polypeptide(L)'
;MKKGYFYIALAALLLPILVRAFWFYRGTVERPEIATPDFASFTMPEAPINENTNNEVEQLGGTVIIDQAHSNQFTMPDITAFTSAIQQRGGRIEALNDSFSLDFQLKYASAFVSFSPSFPFSSFEIKSLQNFAERGD
;
A
#
# COMPACT_ATOMS: atom_id res chain seq x y z
N MET A 1 -0.59 63.04 67.49
CA MET A 1 -0.26 63.21 66.05
C MET A 1 0.43 61.99 65.42
N LYS A 2 1.19 61.15 66.14
CA LYS A 2 1.98 60.04 65.53
C LYS A 2 1.17 58.82 65.03
N LYS A 3 0.04 58.48 65.65
CA LYS A 3 -0.77 57.29 65.27
C LYS A 3 -1.46 57.43 63.91
N GLY A 4 -1.89 58.65 63.54
CA GLY A 4 -2.55 58.90 62.25
C GLY A 4 -1.61 58.66 61.06
N TYR A 5 -0.38 59.17 61.13
CA TYR A 5 0.63 58.95 60.09
C TYR A 5 1.02 57.47 59.96
N PHE A 6 0.99 56.71 61.06
CA PHE A 6 1.22 55.27 61.02
C PHE A 6 0.13 54.54 60.21
N TYR A 7 -1.15 54.84 60.43
CA TYR A 7 -2.23 54.25 59.65
C TYR A 7 -2.19 54.66 58.18
N ILE A 8 -1.83 55.92 57.89
CA ILE A 8 -1.67 56.39 56.51
C ILE A 8 -0.52 55.65 55.81
N ALA A 9 0.62 55.49 56.47
CA ALA A 9 1.76 54.74 55.92
C ALA A 9 1.40 53.25 55.70
N LEU A 10 0.69 52.64 56.65
CA LEU A 10 0.24 51.26 56.54
C LEU A 10 -0.77 51.08 55.39
N ALA A 11 -1.71 52.00 55.25
CA ALA A 11 -2.66 52.01 54.14
C ALA A 11 -1.95 52.22 52.80
N ALA A 12 -1.00 53.16 52.71
CA ALA A 12 -0.22 53.40 51.48
C ALA A 12 0.60 52.17 51.05
N LEU A 13 1.07 51.36 52.01
CA LEU A 13 1.79 50.12 51.72
C LEU A 13 0.85 48.99 51.27
N LEU A 14 -0.25 48.77 51.99
CA LEU A 14 -1.12 47.59 51.78
C LEU A 14 -2.13 47.77 50.65
N LEU A 15 -2.63 48.99 50.43
CA LEU A 15 -3.67 49.27 49.44
C LEU A 15 -3.28 48.84 48.01
N PRO A 16 -2.09 49.17 47.46
CA PRO A 16 -1.74 48.72 46.11
C PRO A 16 -1.61 47.19 46.00
N ILE A 17 -1.19 46.51 47.07
CA ILE A 17 -1.08 45.04 47.10
C ILE A 17 -2.46 44.41 47.06
N LEU A 18 -3.39 44.91 47.87
CA LEU A 18 -4.77 44.41 47.91
C LEU A 18 -5.50 44.68 46.60
N VAL A 19 -5.38 45.89 46.05
CA VAL A 19 -5.98 46.23 44.74
C VAL A 19 -5.45 45.30 43.66
N ARG A 20 -4.13 45.05 43.63
CA ARG A 20 -3.53 44.12 42.67
C ARG A 20 -4.04 42.69 42.88
N ALA A 21 -4.11 42.21 44.11
CA ALA A 21 -4.60 40.87 44.41
C ALA A 21 -6.06 40.69 43.94
N PHE A 22 -6.96 41.61 44.29
CA PHE A 22 -8.35 41.54 43.85
C PHE A 22 -8.52 41.76 42.34
N TRP A 23 -7.64 42.53 41.69
CA TRP A 23 -7.69 42.72 40.24
C TRP A 23 -7.30 41.46 39.46
N PHE A 24 -6.26 40.75 39.91
CA PHE A 24 -5.70 39.61 39.17
C PHE A 24 -6.28 38.26 39.59
N TYR A 25 -6.74 38.09 40.83
CA TYR A 25 -7.31 36.83 41.33
C TYR A 25 -8.85 36.84 41.27
N ARG A 26 -9.42 37.25 40.13
CA ARG A 26 -10.88 37.24 39.89
C ARG A 26 -11.38 35.82 39.58
N GLY A 27 -11.46 34.99 40.61
CA GLY A 27 -12.22 33.73 40.58
C GLY A 27 -11.44 32.48 40.16
N THR A 28 -12.10 31.35 40.36
CA THR A 28 -11.64 30.02 39.95
C THR A 28 -12.13 29.72 38.54
N VAL A 29 -11.28 29.07 37.72
CA VAL A 29 -11.68 28.62 36.39
C VAL A 29 -12.61 27.42 36.56
N GLU A 30 -13.93 27.63 36.40
CA GLU A 30 -14.87 26.53 36.21
C GLU A 30 -14.65 25.96 34.81
N ARG A 31 -13.99 24.81 34.74
CA ARG A 31 -13.84 24.06 33.50
C ARG A 31 -15.15 23.28 33.27
N PRO A 32 -15.91 23.55 32.19
CA PRO A 32 -17.07 22.73 31.87
C PRO A 32 -16.61 21.29 31.58
N GLU A 33 -17.33 20.33 32.12
CA GLU A 33 -17.11 18.92 31.84
C GLU A 33 -17.48 18.63 30.38
N ILE A 34 -16.57 17.99 29.64
CA ILE A 34 -16.77 17.67 28.23
C ILE A 34 -17.51 16.33 28.17
N ALA A 35 -18.72 16.34 27.62
CA ALA A 35 -19.49 15.11 27.39
C ALA A 35 -18.68 14.14 26.52
N THR A 36 -18.36 12.98 27.07
CA THR A 36 -17.67 11.90 26.34
C THR A 36 -18.71 11.06 25.60
N PRO A 37 -18.47 10.69 24.33
CA PRO A 37 -19.36 9.77 23.60
C PRO A 37 -19.48 8.42 24.29
N ASP A 38 -20.63 7.74 24.12
CA ASP A 38 -20.83 6.39 24.64
C ASP A 38 -20.07 5.35 23.80
N PHE A 39 -18.87 5.01 24.27
CA PHE A 39 -18.02 4.02 23.60
C PHE A 39 -18.52 2.57 23.73
N ALA A 40 -19.43 2.29 24.67
CA ALA A 40 -19.97 0.94 24.87
C ALA A 40 -21.02 0.59 23.80
N SER A 41 -21.57 1.60 23.12
CA SER A 41 -22.53 1.41 22.03
C SER A 41 -21.89 1.05 20.68
N PHE A 42 -20.57 1.15 20.54
CA PHE A 42 -19.89 0.80 19.29
C PHE A 42 -19.81 -0.72 19.12
N THR A 43 -20.49 -1.23 18.08
CA THR A 43 -20.25 -2.58 17.57
C THR A 43 -19.17 -2.51 16.49
N MET A 44 -18.07 -3.23 16.67
CA MET A 44 -17.07 -3.35 15.62
C MET A 44 -17.67 -4.17 14.47
N PRO A 45 -17.70 -3.66 13.23
CA PRO A 45 -18.12 -4.46 12.10
C PRO A 45 -17.16 -5.64 11.96
N GLU A 46 -17.69 -6.85 11.92
CA GLU A 46 -16.89 -8.04 11.65
C GLU A 46 -16.47 -7.98 10.18
N ALA A 47 -15.15 -8.09 9.94
CA ALA A 47 -14.66 -8.15 8.57
C ALA A 47 -15.23 -9.40 7.91
N PRO A 48 -15.71 -9.33 6.65
CA PRO A 48 -16.14 -10.53 5.95
C PRO A 48 -14.97 -11.51 5.93
N ILE A 49 -15.21 -12.72 6.44
CA ILE A 49 -14.29 -13.82 6.26
C ILE A 49 -14.31 -14.10 4.76
N ASN A 50 -13.21 -13.78 4.08
CA ASN A 50 -12.97 -14.35 2.75
C ASN A 50 -12.86 -15.85 3.00
N GLU A 51 -13.97 -16.58 2.85
CA GLU A 51 -13.92 -18.00 2.65
C GLU A 51 -12.98 -18.17 1.46
N ASN A 52 -11.78 -18.68 1.72
CA ASN A 52 -10.93 -19.18 0.65
C ASN A 52 -11.79 -20.25 -0.01
N THR A 53 -12.47 -19.86 -1.08
CA THR A 53 -13.04 -20.81 -2.00
C THR A 53 -11.80 -21.47 -2.55
N ASN A 54 -11.41 -22.58 -1.93
CA ASN A 54 -10.53 -23.57 -2.50
C ASN A 54 -11.30 -24.14 -3.69
N ASN A 55 -11.50 -23.30 -4.71
CA ASN A 55 -11.70 -23.76 -6.05
C ASN A 55 -10.42 -24.53 -6.30
N GLU A 56 -10.53 -25.84 -6.27
CA GLU A 56 -9.44 -26.76 -6.54
C GLU A 56 -8.88 -26.34 -7.91
N VAL A 57 -7.79 -25.57 -7.89
CA VAL A 57 -7.25 -24.99 -9.11
C VAL A 57 -6.63 -26.13 -9.87
N GLU A 58 -7.22 -26.48 -11.01
CA GLU A 58 -6.73 -27.53 -11.88
C GLU A 58 -5.25 -27.28 -12.19
N GLN A 59 -4.42 -28.28 -11.87
CA GLN A 59 -2.99 -28.24 -12.09
C GLN A 59 -2.73 -28.58 -13.56
N LEU A 60 -2.56 -27.55 -14.37
CA LEU A 60 -2.27 -27.69 -15.80
C LEU A 60 -0.78 -27.96 -16.05
N GLY A 61 0.10 -27.47 -15.17
CA GLY A 61 1.54 -27.55 -15.38
C GLY A 61 2.02 -26.73 -16.58
N GLY A 62 3.14 -27.14 -17.17
CA GLY A 62 3.70 -26.51 -18.37
C GLY A 62 4.70 -25.38 -18.10
N THR A 63 5.35 -24.90 -19.17
CA THR A 63 6.33 -23.80 -19.09
C THR A 63 5.85 -22.61 -19.92
N VAL A 64 5.68 -21.46 -19.29
CA VAL A 64 5.32 -20.20 -19.94
C VAL A 64 6.57 -19.36 -20.13
N ILE A 65 6.90 -19.04 -21.38
CA ILE A 65 7.99 -18.15 -21.74
C ILE A 65 7.47 -16.72 -21.80
N ILE A 66 8.07 -15.84 -21.01
CA ILE A 66 7.76 -14.40 -21.03
C ILE A 66 8.85 -13.66 -21.78
N ASP A 67 8.44 -12.90 -22.80
CA ASP A 67 9.31 -12.10 -23.62
C ASP A 67 9.95 -10.93 -22.83
N GLN A 68 11.28 -10.88 -22.80
CA GLN A 68 12.07 -9.75 -22.33
C GLN A 68 13.09 -9.28 -23.38
N ALA A 69 13.14 -9.92 -24.55
CA ALA A 69 14.11 -9.63 -25.60
C ALA A 69 13.69 -8.43 -26.48
N HIS A 70 12.39 -8.10 -26.53
CA HIS A 70 11.83 -7.11 -27.46
C HIS A 70 11.53 -5.74 -26.84
N SER A 71 12.25 -5.37 -25.77
CA SER A 71 12.04 -4.09 -25.06
C SER A 71 10.56 -3.87 -24.68
N ASN A 72 9.97 -4.87 -24.04
CA ASN A 72 8.61 -4.79 -23.52
C ASN A 72 8.52 -3.73 -22.40
N GLN A 73 7.40 -3.01 -22.35
CA GLN A 73 7.19 -1.89 -21.42
C GLN A 73 6.62 -2.37 -20.07
N PHE A 74 7.27 -3.36 -19.45
CA PHE A 74 6.93 -3.85 -18.11
C PHE A 74 8.16 -4.36 -17.38
N THR A 75 8.04 -4.52 -16.07
CA THR A 75 9.02 -5.21 -15.21
C THR A 75 8.38 -6.46 -14.60
N MET A 76 9.16 -7.48 -14.27
CA MET A 76 8.61 -8.71 -13.63
C MET A 76 7.74 -8.44 -12.39
N PRO A 77 8.07 -7.48 -11.51
CA PRO A 77 7.19 -7.08 -10.41
C PRO A 77 5.80 -6.59 -10.86
N ASP A 78 5.68 -5.93 -12.01
CA ASP A 78 4.40 -5.39 -12.50
C ASP A 78 3.40 -6.50 -12.84
N ILE A 79 3.89 -7.69 -13.21
CA ILE A 79 3.08 -8.83 -13.61
C ILE A 79 3.01 -9.92 -12.52
N THR A 80 3.33 -9.59 -11.27
CA THR A 80 3.37 -10.56 -10.14
C THR A 80 2.06 -11.32 -9.98
N ALA A 81 0.91 -10.66 -10.15
CA ALA A 81 -0.39 -11.33 -10.04
C ALA A 81 -0.57 -12.40 -11.13
N PHE A 82 -0.16 -12.10 -12.36
CA PHE A 82 -0.22 -13.02 -13.50
C PHE A 82 0.72 -14.22 -13.31
N THR A 83 1.97 -13.97 -12.92
CA THR A 83 2.97 -15.02 -12.69
C THR A 83 2.60 -15.91 -11.51
N SER A 84 2.09 -15.32 -10.43
CA SER A 84 1.58 -16.08 -9.27
C SER A 84 0.42 -16.99 -9.66
N ALA A 85 -0.49 -16.52 -10.52
CA ALA A 85 -1.62 -17.32 -10.99
C ALA A 85 -1.18 -18.53 -11.85
N ILE A 86 -0.12 -18.40 -12.64
CA ILE A 86 0.49 -19.50 -13.40
C ILE A 86 1.13 -20.51 -12.43
N GLN A 87 1.91 -20.02 -11.45
CA GLN A 87 2.59 -20.87 -10.47
C GLN A 87 1.61 -21.65 -9.59
N GLN A 88 0.48 -21.03 -9.21
CA GLN A 88 -0.60 -21.71 -8.47
C GLN A 88 -1.23 -22.88 -9.25
N ARG A 89 -1.13 -22.86 -10.59
CA ARG A 89 -1.55 -23.96 -11.49
C ARG A 89 -0.42 -24.95 -11.82
N GLY A 90 0.71 -24.86 -11.11
CA GLY A 90 1.86 -25.73 -11.31
C GLY A 90 2.73 -25.34 -12.51
N GLY A 91 2.44 -24.20 -13.14
CA GLY A 91 3.20 -23.72 -14.29
C GLY A 91 4.56 -23.14 -13.88
N ARG A 92 5.57 -23.36 -14.73
CA ARG A 92 6.89 -22.76 -14.62
C ARG A 92 6.97 -21.52 -15.50
N ILE A 93 7.70 -20.51 -15.06
CA ILE A 93 7.89 -19.27 -15.80
C ILE A 93 9.37 -19.12 -16.11
N GLU A 94 9.68 -18.87 -17.38
CA GLU A 94 11.04 -18.60 -17.83
C GLU A 94 11.03 -17.31 -18.67
N ALA A 95 12.10 -16.52 -18.57
CA ALA A 95 12.23 -15.26 -19.29
C ALA A 95 13.08 -15.44 -20.55
N LEU A 96 12.57 -15.00 -21.69
CA LEU A 96 13.33 -14.87 -22.92
C LEU A 96 14.15 -13.58 -22.87
N ASN A 97 15.42 -13.70 -22.51
CA ASN A 97 16.34 -12.56 -22.45
C ASN A 97 17.10 -12.34 -23.77
N ASP A 98 17.16 -13.37 -24.62
CA ASP A 98 17.91 -13.37 -25.88
C ASP A 98 17.05 -13.97 -26.99
N SER A 99 16.78 -13.19 -28.04
CA SER A 99 15.99 -13.60 -29.19
C SER A 99 16.57 -14.82 -29.91
N PHE A 100 17.89 -15.02 -29.89
CA PHE A 100 18.51 -16.19 -30.52
C PHE A 100 18.16 -17.50 -29.79
N SER A 101 17.75 -17.44 -28.53
CA SER A 101 17.34 -18.61 -27.75
C SER A 101 15.88 -19.00 -27.94
N LEU A 102 15.07 -18.16 -28.62
CA LEU A 102 13.62 -18.33 -28.76
C LEU A 102 13.26 -19.71 -29.33
N ASP A 103 13.90 -20.13 -30.44
CA ASP A 103 13.59 -21.40 -31.09
C ASP A 103 13.81 -22.61 -30.17
N PHE A 104 14.82 -22.55 -29.31
CA PHE A 104 15.10 -23.61 -28.36
C PHE A 104 14.07 -23.62 -27.22
N GLN A 105 13.74 -22.45 -26.68
CA GLN A 105 12.77 -22.32 -25.58
C GLN A 105 11.36 -22.75 -26.01
N LEU A 106 10.94 -22.40 -27.24
CA LEU A 106 9.63 -22.78 -27.78
C LEU A 106 9.44 -24.29 -28.00
N LYS A 107 10.48 -25.12 -27.92
CA LYS A 107 10.37 -26.59 -28.07
C LYS A 107 9.80 -27.29 -26.84
N TYR A 108 9.92 -26.67 -25.66
CA TYR A 108 9.40 -27.21 -24.40
C TYR A 108 8.42 -26.26 -23.72
N ALA A 109 8.21 -25.07 -24.29
CA ALA A 109 7.20 -24.13 -23.84
C ALA A 109 5.80 -24.67 -24.13
N SER A 110 4.88 -24.41 -23.21
CA SER A 110 3.43 -24.56 -23.38
C SER A 110 2.78 -23.24 -23.80
N ALA A 111 3.44 -22.10 -23.55
CA ALA A 111 2.94 -20.81 -23.99
C ALA A 111 4.09 -19.81 -24.16
N PHE A 112 3.90 -18.86 -25.07
CA PHE A 112 4.74 -17.68 -25.22
C PHE A 112 3.90 -16.43 -25.02
N VAL A 113 4.38 -15.50 -24.20
CA VAL A 113 3.67 -14.26 -23.84
C VAL A 113 4.58 -13.08 -24.09
N SER A 114 4.09 -12.10 -24.87
CA SER A 114 4.75 -10.82 -25.10
C SER A 114 3.82 -9.67 -24.75
N PHE A 115 4.37 -8.61 -24.16
CA PHE A 115 3.61 -7.48 -23.61
C PHE A 115 4.04 -6.18 -24.29
N SER A 116 3.27 -5.77 -25.30
CA SER A 116 3.51 -4.52 -26.03
C SER A 116 5.00 -4.36 -26.43
N PRO A 117 5.54 -5.29 -27.26
CA PRO A 117 6.94 -5.26 -27.67
C PRO A 117 7.23 -3.97 -28.44
N SER A 118 8.33 -3.31 -28.08
CA SER A 118 8.76 -2.06 -28.75
C SER A 118 9.68 -2.35 -29.93
N PHE A 119 10.39 -3.48 -29.91
CA PHE A 119 11.23 -3.93 -31.01
C PHE A 119 10.52 -4.96 -31.88
N PRO A 120 10.69 -4.90 -33.21
CA PRO A 120 10.07 -5.86 -34.11
C PRO A 120 10.72 -7.23 -33.99
N PHE A 121 9.91 -8.28 -34.11
CA PHE A 121 10.40 -9.64 -34.28
C PHE A 121 11.05 -9.79 -35.66
N SER A 122 12.13 -10.54 -35.73
CA SER A 122 12.75 -10.92 -36.99
C SER A 122 11.90 -11.94 -37.77
N SER A 123 12.17 -12.08 -39.06
CA SER A 123 11.51 -13.09 -39.89
C SER A 123 11.75 -14.53 -39.41
N PHE A 124 12.91 -14.78 -38.78
CA PHE A 124 13.22 -16.06 -38.15
C PHE A 124 12.31 -16.33 -36.95
N GLU A 125 12.18 -15.36 -36.04
CA GLU A 125 11.35 -15.48 -34.85
C GLU A 125 9.87 -15.63 -35.20
N ILE A 126 9.38 -14.86 -36.18
CA ILE A 126 8.01 -14.98 -36.69
C ILE A 126 7.76 -16.41 -37.17
N LYS A 127 8.70 -17.01 -37.89
CA LYS A 127 8.57 -18.39 -38.36
C LYS A 127 8.57 -19.39 -37.20
N SER A 128 9.44 -19.23 -36.20
CA SER A 128 9.46 -20.09 -35.02
C SER A 128 8.17 -19.96 -34.20
N LEU A 129 7.62 -18.75 -34.04
CA LEU A 129 6.34 -18.50 -33.37
C LEU A 129 5.16 -19.06 -34.15
N GLN A 130 5.17 -18.96 -35.48
CA GLN A 130 4.15 -19.57 -36.33
C GLN A 130 4.17 -21.09 -36.20
N ASN A 131 5.35 -21.71 -36.32
CA ASN A 131 5.50 -23.15 -36.13
C ASN A 131 5.06 -23.58 -34.72
N PHE A 132 5.37 -22.78 -33.70
CA PHE A 132 4.93 -23.01 -32.32
C PHE A 132 3.40 -23.01 -32.21
N ALA A 133 2.73 -22.00 -32.76
CA ALA A 133 1.27 -21.92 -32.76
C ALA A 133 0.60 -23.05 -33.56
N GLU A 134 1.21 -23.48 -34.67
CA GLU A 134 0.70 -24.57 -35.51
C GLU A 134 0.77 -25.95 -34.85
N ARG A 135 1.69 -26.17 -33.89
CA ARG A 135 1.74 -27.43 -33.13
C ARG A 135 0.58 -27.58 -32.16
N GLY A 136 0.00 -26.48 -31.69
CA GLY A 136 -1.11 -26.50 -30.72
C GLY A 136 -0.71 -27.01 -29.33
N ASP A 137 0.55 -26.80 -28.94
CA ASP A 137 1.00 -27.00 -27.55
C ASP A 137 0.42 -25.94 -26.60
#